data_AF-A0A925S142-F1
#
_entry.id   AF-A0A925S142-F1
#
_cell.length_a   1.000
_cell.length_b   1.000
_cell.length_c   1.000
_cell.angle_alpha   90.00
_cell.angle_beta   90.00
_cell.angle_gamma   90.00
#
_symmetry.space_group_name_H-M   'P 1'
#
loop_
_entity.id
_entity.type
_entity.pdbx_description
1 polymer ?
#
loop_
_entity_poly.entity_id
_entity_poly.type
_entity_poly.pdbx_seq_one_letter_code
_entity_poly.pdbx_strand_id
1 'polypeptide(L)'
;MDTTMDLDELKQAWQTLDKRLEQQTAINRHLFIESRVDKAKARLRPLLVGQLIQLAAGIALTMFFAQFWIAHTDSMTLLLSGLLMHAWSVLLVVSAVMELLLITRLNYAAPVLTIQRTLAYLRTWRTRMAPWLGLPFWLLWMPLMAVVFQSLFGVEMHANVFWCGIPIGIAGLLATLWFHRWSHRPERHHLGAAIDAGSAGHSVTRAQAFLDEIASFERE
;
A
#
# COMPACT_ATOMS: atom_id res chain seq x y z
N MET A 1 -66.29 -16.47 28.05
CA MET A 1 -65.42 -17.26 27.17
C MET A 1 -64.78 -16.41 26.07
N ASP A 2 -65.21 -15.15 25.87
CA ASP A 2 -64.66 -14.25 24.83
C ASP A 2 -63.36 -13.51 25.20
N THR A 3 -63.14 -13.18 26.48
CA THR A 3 -62.00 -12.33 26.89
C THR A 3 -60.63 -13.02 26.75
N THR A 4 -60.61 -14.36 26.76
CA THR A 4 -59.38 -15.14 26.55
C THR A 4 -58.98 -15.20 25.09
N MET A 5 -59.95 -15.14 24.17
CA MET A 5 -59.71 -15.23 22.72
C MET A 5 -59.12 -13.92 22.17
N ASP A 6 -59.61 -12.77 22.64
CA ASP A 6 -59.13 -11.44 22.27
C ASP A 6 -57.68 -11.17 22.73
N LEU A 7 -57.31 -11.68 23.92
CA LEU A 7 -55.96 -11.53 24.46
C LEU A 7 -54.93 -12.39 23.71
N ASP A 8 -55.34 -13.59 23.27
CA ASP A 8 -54.48 -14.49 22.49
C ASP A 8 -54.27 -13.98 21.06
N GLU A 9 -55.29 -13.39 20.43
CA GLU A 9 -55.15 -12.70 19.13
C GLU A 9 -54.16 -11.53 19.23
N LEU A 10 -54.24 -10.73 20.30
CA LEU A 10 -53.32 -9.62 20.54
C LEU A 10 -51.87 -10.11 20.70
N LYS A 11 -51.65 -11.22 21.42
CA LYS A 11 -50.33 -11.86 21.55
C LYS A 11 -49.80 -12.36 20.21
N GLN A 12 -50.64 -12.97 19.39
CA GLN A 12 -50.26 -13.49 18.09
C GLN A 12 -49.87 -12.36 17.12
N ALA A 13 -50.63 -11.27 17.13
CA ALA A 13 -50.32 -10.07 16.35
C ALA A 13 -48.99 -9.46 16.79
N TRP A 14 -48.74 -9.39 18.09
CA TRP A 14 -47.49 -8.85 18.67
C TRP A 14 -46.27 -9.70 18.28
N GLN A 15 -46.34 -11.03 18.41
CA GLN A 15 -45.26 -11.94 18.00
C GLN A 15 -44.97 -11.89 16.49
N THR A 16 -46.00 -11.67 15.67
CA THR A 16 -45.85 -11.54 14.22
C THR A 16 -45.18 -10.22 13.83
N LEU A 17 -45.52 -9.13 14.54
CA LEU A 17 -44.86 -7.84 14.38
C LEU A 17 -43.39 -7.90 14.79
N ASP A 18 -43.09 -8.52 15.93
CA ASP A 18 -41.73 -8.67 16.45
C ASP A 18 -40.84 -9.44 15.44
N LYS A 19 -41.33 -10.57 14.92
CA LYS A 19 -40.64 -11.31 13.83
C LYS A 19 -40.40 -10.48 12.57
N ARG A 20 -41.37 -9.66 12.17
CA ARG A 20 -41.22 -8.79 10.99
C ARG A 20 -40.23 -7.66 11.24
N LEU A 21 -40.18 -7.13 12.47
CA LEU A 21 -39.24 -6.11 12.90
C LEU A 21 -37.82 -6.68 12.95
N GLU A 22 -37.63 -7.88 13.51
CA GLU A 22 -36.34 -8.59 13.47
C GLU A 22 -35.86 -8.83 12.03
N GLN A 23 -36.76 -9.32 11.15
CA GLN A 23 -36.43 -9.51 9.73
C GLN A 23 -36.08 -8.20 9.03
N GLN A 24 -36.85 -7.13 9.25
CA GLN A 24 -36.54 -5.81 8.68
C GLN A 24 -35.22 -5.25 9.20
N THR A 25 -34.93 -5.44 10.49
CA THR A 25 -33.69 -4.96 11.11
C THR A 25 -32.49 -5.71 10.55
N ALA A 26 -32.60 -7.02 10.35
CA ALA A 26 -31.57 -7.83 9.70
C ALA A 26 -31.32 -7.39 8.24
N ILE A 27 -32.38 -7.14 7.47
CA ILE A 27 -32.28 -6.67 6.07
C ILE A 27 -31.69 -5.27 5.99
N ASN A 28 -32.14 -4.33 6.82
CA ASN A 28 -31.59 -2.97 6.88
C ASN A 28 -30.12 -2.98 7.30
N ARG A 29 -29.74 -3.82 8.27
CA ARG A 29 -28.35 -4.00 8.67
C ARG A 29 -27.50 -4.52 7.50
N HIS A 30 -28.01 -5.49 6.75
CA HIS A 30 -27.34 -6.02 5.57
C HIS A 30 -27.13 -4.95 4.48
N LEU A 31 -28.19 -4.23 4.11
CA LEU A 31 -28.15 -3.12 3.13
C LEU A 31 -27.23 -1.98 3.57
N PHE A 32 -27.23 -1.66 4.86
CA PHE A 32 -26.34 -0.64 5.43
C PHE A 32 -24.87 -1.06 5.27
N ILE A 33 -24.53 -2.30 5.61
CA ILE A 33 -23.18 -2.86 5.46
C ILE A 33 -22.76 -2.88 3.99
N GLU A 34 -23.59 -3.38 3.07
CA GLU A 34 -23.30 -3.40 1.63
C GLU A 34 -23.03 -1.99 1.08
N SER A 35 -23.87 -1.01 1.43
CA SER A 35 -23.70 0.37 0.96
C SER A 35 -22.40 1.01 1.45
N ARG A 36 -21.95 0.67 2.67
CA ARG A 36 -20.71 1.18 3.27
C ARG A 36 -19.50 0.47 2.66
N VAL A 37 -19.59 -0.82 2.38
CA VAL A 37 -18.59 -1.60 1.64
C VAL A 37 -18.37 -1.03 0.24
N ASP A 38 -19.44 -0.73 -0.50
CA ASP A 38 -19.30 -0.18 -1.85
C ASP A 38 -18.73 1.25 -1.86
N LYS A 39 -19.08 2.06 -0.86
CA LYS A 39 -18.43 3.36 -0.64
C LYS A 39 -16.95 3.21 -0.28
N ALA A 40 -16.56 2.19 0.48
CA ALA A 40 -15.16 1.88 0.77
C ALA A 40 -14.40 1.44 -0.49
N LYS A 41 -14.99 0.57 -1.32
CA LYS A 41 -14.44 0.19 -2.63
C LYS A 41 -14.21 1.41 -3.53
N ALA A 42 -15.19 2.32 -3.61
CA ALA A 42 -15.08 3.54 -4.39
C ALA A 42 -13.91 4.44 -3.93
N ARG A 43 -13.66 4.51 -2.61
CA ARG A 43 -12.53 5.26 -2.02
C ARG A 43 -11.17 4.59 -2.24
N LEU A 44 -11.13 3.27 -2.42
CA LEU A 44 -9.90 2.50 -2.70
C LEU A 44 -9.59 2.41 -4.21
N ARG A 45 -10.57 2.68 -5.07
CA ARG A 45 -10.41 2.70 -6.53
C ARG A 45 -9.25 3.58 -7.06
N PRO A 46 -9.04 4.83 -6.60
CA PRO A 46 -7.89 5.62 -7.06
C PRO A 46 -6.54 4.99 -6.66
N LEU A 47 -6.48 4.34 -5.49
CA LEU A 47 -5.27 3.62 -5.06
C LEU A 47 -4.99 2.43 -5.97
N LEU A 48 -6.03 1.65 -6.33
CA LEU A 48 -5.91 0.56 -7.30
C LEU A 48 -5.40 1.04 -8.66
N VAL A 49 -5.97 2.14 -9.18
CA VAL A 49 -5.54 2.73 -10.46
C VAL A 49 -4.09 3.16 -10.38
N GLY A 50 -3.69 3.84 -9.29
CA GLY A 50 -2.30 4.21 -9.06
C GLY A 50 -1.36 3.00 -9.06
N GLN A 51 -1.77 1.91 -8.40
CA GLN A 51 -0.97 0.69 -8.35
C GLN A 51 -0.85 -0.02 -9.69
N LEU A 52 -1.91 0.00 -10.49
CA LEU A 52 -1.90 -0.55 -11.85
C LEU A 52 -0.97 0.27 -12.77
N ILE A 53 -1.02 1.60 -12.67
CA ILE A 53 -0.11 2.49 -13.40
C ILE A 53 1.34 2.23 -12.97
N GLN A 54 1.60 2.14 -11.66
CA GLN A 54 2.93 1.82 -11.13
C GLN A 54 3.42 0.46 -11.62
N LEU A 55 2.55 -0.56 -11.64
CA LEU A 55 2.88 -1.89 -12.13
C LEU A 55 3.24 -1.87 -13.61
N ALA A 56 2.42 -1.22 -14.44
CA ALA A 56 2.67 -1.10 -15.88
C ALA A 56 3.98 -0.34 -16.16
N ALA A 57 4.21 0.78 -15.47
CA ALA A 57 5.44 1.54 -15.57
C ALA A 57 6.66 0.72 -15.10
N GLY A 58 6.52 -0.01 -14.00
CA GLY A 58 7.57 -0.90 -13.48
C GLY A 58 7.96 -1.97 -14.49
N ILE A 59 6.97 -2.64 -15.10
CA ILE A 59 7.20 -3.66 -16.14
C ILE A 59 7.91 -3.04 -17.35
N ALA A 60 7.44 -1.88 -17.82
CA ALA A 60 8.07 -1.19 -18.95
C ALA A 60 9.54 -0.82 -18.65
N LEU A 61 9.81 -0.31 -17.45
CA LEU A 61 11.17 -0.01 -16.99
C LEU A 61 12.03 -1.27 -16.88
N THR A 62 11.50 -2.38 -16.35
CA THR A 62 12.22 -3.65 -16.29
C THR A 62 12.63 -4.13 -17.67
N MET A 63 11.71 -4.08 -18.64
CA MET A 63 12.02 -4.44 -20.03
C MET A 63 13.08 -3.51 -20.63
N PHE A 64 12.93 -2.20 -20.44
CA PHE A 64 13.88 -1.20 -20.92
C PHE A 64 15.29 -1.44 -20.34
N PHE A 65 15.42 -1.58 -19.02
CA PHE A 65 16.72 -1.81 -18.39
C PHE A 65 17.30 -3.18 -18.77
N ALA A 66 16.45 -4.20 -18.98
CA ALA A 66 16.90 -5.49 -19.52
C ALA A 66 17.60 -5.33 -20.86
N GLN A 67 16.92 -4.67 -21.80
CA GLN A 67 17.46 -4.40 -23.13
C GLN A 67 18.72 -3.54 -23.05
N PHE A 68 18.73 -2.55 -22.16
CA PHE A 68 19.85 -1.64 -21.98
C PHE A 68 21.14 -2.37 -21.59
N TRP A 69 21.13 -3.17 -20.53
CA TRP A 69 22.35 -3.84 -20.08
C TRP A 69 22.81 -4.93 -21.06
N ILE A 70 21.87 -5.60 -21.75
CA ILE A 70 22.20 -6.59 -22.80
C ILE A 70 22.91 -5.91 -23.97
N ALA A 71 22.50 -4.70 -24.34
CA ALA A 71 23.09 -3.95 -25.44
C ALA A 71 24.45 -3.29 -25.09
N HIS A 72 24.79 -3.18 -23.81
CA HIS A 72 25.98 -2.47 -23.33
C HIS A 72 26.87 -3.36 -22.47
N THR A 73 27.14 -4.59 -22.92
CA THR A 73 28.03 -5.55 -22.23
C THR A 73 29.50 -5.15 -22.27
N ASP A 74 29.88 -4.30 -23.21
CA ASP A 74 31.28 -3.91 -23.45
C ASP A 74 31.78 -2.85 -22.45
N SER A 75 30.86 -2.09 -21.84
CA SER A 75 31.19 -1.13 -20.78
C SER A 75 30.75 -1.66 -19.42
N MET A 76 31.72 -1.86 -18.53
CA MET A 76 31.46 -2.27 -17.15
C MET A 76 30.53 -1.29 -16.41
N THR A 77 30.68 0.02 -16.66
CA THR A 77 29.88 1.07 -16.00
C THR A 77 28.43 0.99 -16.43
N LEU A 78 28.18 0.86 -17.73
CA LEU A 78 26.82 0.79 -18.29
C LEU A 78 26.14 -0.54 -17.96
N LEU A 79 26.88 -1.65 -18.01
CA LEU A 79 26.40 -2.97 -17.62
C LEU A 79 25.96 -2.98 -16.15
N LEU A 80 26.82 -2.53 -15.24
CA LEU A 80 26.49 -2.47 -13.81
C LEU A 80 25.30 -1.54 -13.55
N SER A 81 25.25 -0.40 -14.25
CA SER A 81 24.16 0.56 -14.11
C SER A 81 22.81 -0.03 -14.54
N GLY A 82 22.78 -0.65 -15.72
CA GLY A 82 21.58 -1.29 -16.24
C GLY A 82 21.13 -2.47 -15.38
N LEU A 83 22.05 -3.27 -14.83
CA LEU A 83 21.72 -4.37 -13.92
C LEU A 83 21.11 -3.88 -12.60
N LEU A 84 21.71 -2.84 -12.00
CA LEU A 84 21.19 -2.21 -10.78
C LEU A 84 19.79 -1.60 -11.02
N MET A 85 19.61 -0.90 -12.13
CA MET A 85 18.31 -0.31 -12.50
C MET A 85 17.26 -1.39 -12.81
N HIS A 86 17.66 -2.49 -13.45
CA HIS A 86 16.79 -3.63 -13.69
C HIS A 86 16.33 -4.23 -12.36
N ALA A 87 17.25 -4.59 -11.47
CA ALA A 87 16.91 -5.15 -10.15
C ALA A 87 15.99 -4.20 -9.36
N TRP A 88 16.26 -2.89 -9.41
CA TRP A 88 15.42 -1.88 -8.78
C TRP A 88 14.00 -1.84 -9.37
N SER A 89 13.86 -1.85 -10.69
CA SER A 89 12.55 -1.86 -11.35
C SER A 89 11.75 -3.13 -11.02
N VAL A 90 12.40 -4.28 -10.88
CA VAL A 90 11.76 -5.53 -10.43
C VAL A 90 11.22 -5.37 -9.01
N LEU A 91 11.96 -4.73 -8.10
CA LEU A 91 11.47 -4.44 -6.75
C LEU A 91 10.23 -3.53 -6.77
N LEU A 92 10.18 -2.54 -7.68
CA LEU A 92 8.98 -1.71 -7.86
C LEU A 92 7.77 -2.52 -8.33
N VAL A 93 7.98 -3.46 -9.26
CA VAL A 93 6.94 -4.40 -9.73
C VAL A 93 6.47 -5.29 -8.59
N VAL A 94 7.39 -5.91 -7.85
CA VAL A 94 7.05 -6.77 -6.69
C VAL A 94 6.28 -5.98 -5.65
N SER A 95 6.72 -4.76 -5.32
CA SER A 95 5.99 -3.90 -4.39
C SER A 95 4.58 -3.62 -4.89
N ALA A 96 4.43 -3.36 -6.19
CA ALA A 96 3.12 -3.07 -6.76
C ALA A 96 2.18 -4.28 -6.76
N VAL A 97 2.72 -5.46 -7.09
CA VAL A 97 1.98 -6.72 -7.01
C VAL A 97 1.58 -7.01 -5.58
N MET A 98 2.46 -6.81 -4.59
CA MET A 98 2.14 -7.04 -3.18
C MET A 98 1.02 -6.12 -2.69
N GLU A 99 1.07 -4.83 -3.00
CA GLU A 99 -0.01 -3.89 -2.66
C GLU A 99 -1.32 -4.26 -3.38
N LEU A 100 -1.26 -4.64 -4.65
CA LEU A 100 -2.44 -5.04 -5.44
C LEU A 100 -3.05 -6.35 -4.93
N LEU A 101 -2.23 -7.36 -4.61
CA LEU A 101 -2.68 -8.62 -4.02
C LEU A 101 -3.35 -8.39 -2.68
N LEU A 102 -2.83 -7.45 -1.88
CA LEU A 102 -3.40 -7.16 -0.59
C LEU A 102 -4.74 -6.42 -0.71
N ILE A 103 -4.87 -5.49 -1.67
CA ILE A 103 -6.14 -4.81 -1.95
C ILE A 103 -7.18 -5.77 -2.54
N THR A 104 -6.78 -6.68 -3.43
CA THR A 104 -7.69 -7.67 -4.07
C THR A 104 -8.07 -8.82 -3.14
N ARG A 105 -7.23 -9.14 -2.15
CA ARG A 105 -7.57 -10.09 -1.06
C ARG A 105 -8.50 -9.50 0.00
N LEU A 106 -8.89 -8.22 -0.07
CA LEU A 106 -10.07 -7.75 0.66
C LEU A 106 -11.30 -8.45 0.07
N ASN A 107 -11.56 -9.66 0.55
CA ASN A 107 -12.85 -10.28 0.38
C ASN A 107 -13.82 -9.52 1.30
N TYR A 108 -14.55 -8.56 0.74
CA TYR A 108 -15.48 -7.70 1.49
C TYR A 108 -16.67 -8.47 2.09
N ALA A 109 -16.80 -9.76 1.80
CA ALA A 109 -17.73 -10.68 2.45
C ALA A 109 -17.14 -11.38 3.70
N ALA A 110 -15.85 -11.15 4.02
CA ALA A 110 -15.21 -11.73 5.19
C ALA A 110 -15.46 -10.88 6.47
N PRO A 111 -15.46 -11.50 7.68
CA PRO A 111 -15.63 -10.77 8.94
C PRO A 111 -14.67 -9.59 9.06
N VAL A 112 -15.13 -8.47 9.65
CA VAL A 112 -14.38 -7.21 9.82
C VAL A 112 -12.98 -7.44 10.39
N LEU A 113 -12.82 -8.46 11.25
CA LEU A 113 -11.55 -8.90 11.83
C LEU A 113 -10.49 -9.33 10.79
N THR A 114 -10.90 -10.00 9.70
CA THR A 114 -10.01 -10.47 8.63
C THR A 114 -9.47 -9.30 7.82
N ILE A 115 -10.31 -8.29 7.62
CA ILE A 115 -9.96 -7.06 6.92
C ILE A 115 -8.99 -6.24 7.76
N GLN A 116 -9.25 -6.07 9.07
CA GLN A 116 -8.33 -5.39 10.00
C GLN A 116 -6.95 -6.06 10.05
N ARG A 117 -6.87 -7.40 10.09
CA ARG A 117 -5.59 -8.13 10.05
C ARG A 117 -4.80 -7.90 8.76
N THR A 118 -5.49 -7.88 7.62
CA THR A 118 -4.88 -7.66 6.31
C THR A 118 -4.33 -6.23 6.20
N LEU A 119 -5.06 -5.22 6.69
CA LEU A 119 -4.56 -3.85 6.76
C LEU A 119 -3.43 -3.68 7.78
N ALA A 120 -3.44 -4.41 8.90
CA ALA A 120 -2.33 -4.40 9.85
C ALA A 120 -1.05 -4.95 9.20
N TYR A 121 -1.14 -6.04 8.43
CA TYR A 121 -0.01 -6.58 7.68
C TYR A 121 0.49 -5.60 6.60
N LEU A 122 -0.43 -4.93 5.89
CA LEU A 122 -0.08 -3.87 4.93
C LEU A 122 0.70 -2.76 5.61
N ARG A 123 0.21 -2.30 6.76
CA ARG A 123 0.82 -1.22 7.51
C ARG A 123 2.22 -1.63 7.98
N THR A 124 2.38 -2.83 8.52
CA THR A 124 3.70 -3.34 8.94
C THR A 124 4.64 -3.48 7.75
N TRP A 125 4.16 -3.96 6.60
CA TRP A 125 4.95 -4.02 5.37
C TRP A 125 5.36 -2.62 4.92
N ARG A 126 4.43 -1.68 4.81
CA ARG A 126 4.72 -0.33 4.30
C ARG A 126 5.63 0.46 5.24
N THR A 127 5.43 0.38 6.55
CA THR A 127 6.32 1.06 7.51
C THR A 127 7.70 0.40 7.59
N ARG A 128 7.79 -0.93 7.46
CA ARG A 128 9.09 -1.62 7.52
C ARG A 128 9.83 -1.73 6.20
N MET A 129 9.16 -1.71 5.05
CA MET A 129 9.75 -1.99 3.74
C MET A 129 9.77 -0.77 2.83
N ALA A 130 8.78 0.13 2.89
CA ALA A 130 8.78 1.34 2.04
C ALA A 130 10.02 2.23 2.25
N PRO A 131 10.57 2.40 3.48
CA PRO A 131 11.84 3.09 3.66
C PRO A 131 12.99 2.40 2.94
N TRP A 132 13.01 1.06 2.87
CA TRP A 132 14.05 0.30 2.17
C TRP A 132 13.91 0.32 0.66
N LEU A 133 12.75 0.71 0.12
CA LEU A 133 12.60 1.06 -1.27
C LEU A 133 13.15 2.50 -1.52
N GLY A 134 12.92 3.46 -0.62
CA GLY A 134 13.46 4.82 -0.80
C GLY A 134 14.98 4.93 -0.60
N LEU A 135 15.55 4.18 0.34
CA LEU A 135 16.96 4.28 0.76
C LEU A 135 17.98 3.97 -0.36
N PRO A 136 17.81 2.92 -1.18
CA PRO A 136 18.69 2.64 -2.31
C PRO A 136 18.75 3.77 -3.34
N PHE A 137 17.75 4.64 -3.42
CA PHE A 137 17.72 5.73 -4.41
C PHE A 137 18.99 6.61 -4.38
N TRP A 138 19.56 6.83 -3.20
CA TRP A 138 20.83 7.56 -3.05
C TRP A 138 22.00 6.91 -3.79
N LEU A 139 22.05 5.58 -3.84
CA LEU A 139 23.07 4.82 -4.57
C LEU A 139 22.69 4.62 -6.04
N LEU A 140 21.39 4.56 -6.33
CA LEU A 140 20.85 4.29 -7.66
C LEU A 140 20.81 5.53 -8.56
N TRP A 141 20.93 6.74 -8.01
CA TRP A 141 20.98 7.97 -8.81
C TRP A 141 22.12 7.98 -9.85
N MET A 142 23.32 7.51 -9.49
CA MET A 142 24.46 7.48 -10.42
C MET A 142 24.25 6.47 -11.56
N PRO A 143 23.87 5.21 -11.30
CA PRO A 143 23.39 4.28 -12.32
C PRO A 143 22.30 4.85 -13.22
N LEU A 144 21.30 5.53 -12.63
CA LEU A 144 20.22 6.15 -13.38
C LEU A 144 20.74 7.22 -14.33
N MET A 145 21.62 8.12 -13.86
CA MET A 145 22.26 9.13 -14.70
C MET A 145 23.06 8.49 -15.83
N ALA A 146 23.85 7.46 -15.55
CA ALA A 146 24.62 6.77 -16.58
C ALA A 146 23.72 6.19 -17.70
N VAL A 147 22.60 5.54 -17.33
CA VAL A 147 21.63 5.02 -18.30
C VAL A 147 20.95 6.14 -19.08
N VAL A 148 20.54 7.22 -18.42
CA VAL A 148 19.86 8.37 -19.05
C VAL A 148 20.79 9.10 -20.02
N PHE A 149 22.04 9.35 -19.63
CA PHE A 149 23.03 10.01 -20.48
C PHE A 149 23.30 9.21 -21.76
N GLN A 150 23.51 7.91 -21.61
CA GLN A 150 23.71 7.01 -22.75
C GLN A 150 22.47 6.93 -23.64
N SER A 151 21.26 6.81 -23.05
CA SER A 151 20.04 6.58 -23.82
C SER A 151 19.51 7.84 -24.54
N LEU A 152 19.68 9.02 -23.95
CA LEU A 152 19.16 10.27 -24.52
C LEU A 152 20.19 11.03 -25.34
N PHE A 153 21.46 10.99 -24.94
CA PHE A 153 22.52 11.79 -25.57
C PHE A 153 23.55 10.93 -26.32
N GLY A 154 23.53 9.61 -26.16
CA GLY A 154 24.53 8.72 -26.74
C GLY A 154 25.93 8.91 -26.14
N VAL A 155 26.02 9.54 -24.97
CA VAL A 155 27.28 9.88 -24.31
C VAL A 155 27.47 8.98 -23.10
N GLU A 156 28.56 8.22 -23.11
CA GLU A 156 28.95 7.44 -21.94
C GLU A 156 29.51 8.36 -20.85
N MET A 157 28.98 8.20 -19.63
CA MET A 157 29.47 8.96 -18.49
C MET A 157 30.91 8.53 -18.14
N HIS A 158 31.81 9.50 -17.99
CA HIS A 158 33.18 9.21 -17.61
C HIS A 158 33.25 8.40 -16.30
N ALA A 159 34.05 7.33 -16.31
CA ALA A 159 34.18 6.42 -15.17
C ALA A 159 34.52 7.15 -13.86
N ASN A 160 35.42 8.15 -13.91
CA ASN A 160 35.78 8.93 -12.72
C ASN A 160 34.58 9.66 -12.11
N VAL A 161 33.70 10.24 -12.95
CA VAL A 161 32.48 10.92 -12.47
C VAL A 161 31.53 9.92 -11.84
N PHE A 162 31.39 8.74 -12.44
CA PHE A 162 30.58 7.64 -11.89
C PHE A 162 31.07 7.20 -10.52
N TRP A 163 32.37 6.89 -10.41
CA TRP A 163 32.96 6.40 -9.17
C TRP A 163 33.04 7.47 -8.08
N CYS A 164 33.25 8.75 -8.42
CA CYS A 164 33.16 9.85 -7.45
C CYS A 164 31.73 10.06 -6.92
N GLY A 165 30.72 9.71 -7.71
CA GLY A 165 29.33 9.78 -7.29
C GLY A 165 28.92 8.75 -6.25
N ILE A 166 29.58 7.58 -6.22
CA ILE A 166 29.26 6.49 -5.27
C ILE A 166 29.50 6.90 -3.81
N PRO A 167 30.66 7.46 -3.42
CA PRO A 167 30.87 7.99 -2.07
C PRO A 167 29.83 9.02 -1.64
N ILE A 168 29.36 9.87 -2.56
CA ILE A 168 28.31 10.86 -2.31
C ILE A 168 26.98 10.15 -2.00
N GLY A 169 26.63 9.13 -2.80
CA GLY A 169 25.46 8.29 -2.54
C GLY A 169 25.55 7.54 -1.21
N ILE A 170 26.73 7.01 -0.86
CA ILE A 170 26.97 6.37 0.44
C ILE A 170 26.81 7.37 1.59
N ALA A 171 27.36 8.58 1.45
CA ALA A 171 27.22 9.64 2.45
C ALA A 171 25.74 10.04 2.64
N GLY A 172 24.98 10.19 1.55
CA GLY A 172 23.55 10.46 1.59
C GLY A 172 22.74 9.33 2.24
N LEU A 173 23.08 8.07 1.94
CA LEU A 173 22.48 6.90 2.58
C LEU A 173 22.77 6.89 4.10
N LEU A 174 24.02 7.10 4.50
CA LEU A 174 24.43 7.14 5.90
C LEU A 174 23.76 8.30 6.65
N ALA A 175 23.65 9.48 6.03
CA ALA A 175 22.94 10.62 6.59
C ALA A 175 21.44 10.31 6.78
N THR A 176 20.82 9.63 5.82
CA THR A 176 19.41 9.22 5.89
C THR A 176 19.19 8.16 6.98
N LEU A 177 20.08 7.16 7.09
CA LEU A 177 20.03 6.14 8.14
C LEU A 177 20.27 6.75 9.53
N TRP A 178 21.20 7.71 9.62
CA TRP A 178 21.46 8.44 10.85
C TRP A 178 20.24 9.27 11.26
N PHE A 179 19.65 10.02 10.32
CA PHE A 179 18.44 10.79 10.56
C PHE A 179 17.25 9.90 10.95
N HIS A 180 17.08 8.76 10.29
CA HIS A 180 16.05 7.78 10.64
C HIS A 180 16.25 7.26 12.07
N ARG A 181 17.45 6.79 12.42
CA ARG A 181 17.78 6.32 13.78
C ARG A 181 17.67 7.43 14.83
N TRP A 182 18.00 8.66 14.47
CA TRP A 182 17.90 9.82 15.34
C TRP A 182 16.45 10.23 15.60
N SER A 183 15.60 10.19 14.57
CA SER A 183 14.17 10.49 14.67
C SER A 183 13.38 9.45 15.48
N HIS A 184 13.85 8.19 15.49
CA HIS A 184 13.24 7.07 16.20
C HIS A 184 13.78 6.87 17.63
N ARG A 185 14.53 7.84 18.17
CA ARG A 185 14.95 7.80 19.58
C ARG A 185 13.74 7.99 20.51
N PRO A 186 13.72 7.35 21.69
CA PRO A 186 12.58 7.36 22.61
C PRO A 186 12.15 8.78 23.05
N GLU A 187 13.08 9.74 23.09
CA GLU A 187 12.80 11.15 23.39
C GLU A 187 11.99 11.89 22.30
N ARG A 188 11.93 11.36 21.08
CA ARG A 188 11.37 12.02 19.88
C ARG A 188 10.29 11.18 19.18
N HIS A 189 9.57 10.37 19.95
CA HIS A 189 8.54 9.44 19.45
C HIS A 189 7.51 10.10 18.52
N HIS A 190 7.19 11.38 18.72
CA HIS A 190 6.28 12.18 17.88
C HIS A 190 6.79 12.36 16.43
N LEU A 191 8.10 12.51 16.22
CA LEU A 191 8.69 12.65 14.88
C LEU A 191 8.75 11.30 14.15
N GLY A 192 9.14 10.24 14.85
CA GLY A 192 9.11 8.87 14.30
C GLY A 192 7.69 8.44 13.91
N ALA A 193 6.71 8.71 14.77
CA ALA A 193 5.30 8.43 14.51
C ALA A 193 4.74 9.22 13.32
N ALA A 194 5.16 10.48 13.13
CA ALA A 194 4.75 11.29 11.98
C ALA A 194 5.32 10.77 10.65
N ILE A 195 6.58 10.32 10.65
CA ILE A 195 7.24 9.70 9.49
C ILE A 195 6.59 8.37 9.14
N ASP A 196 6.28 7.53 10.14
CA ASP A 196 5.57 6.28 9.95
C ASP A 196 4.14 6.48 9.45
N ALA A 197 3.45 7.53 9.92
CA ALA A 197 2.12 7.90 9.46
C ALA A 197 2.12 8.36 7.99
N GLY A 198 3.16 9.09 7.56
CA GLY A 198 3.36 9.46 6.16
C GLY A 198 3.69 8.24 5.28
N SER A 199 4.53 7.33 5.79
CA SER A 199 5.02 6.15 5.06
C SER A 199 3.98 5.04 4.93
N ALA A 200 3.07 4.90 5.91
CA ALA A 200 1.91 4.01 5.80
C ALA A 200 0.93 4.43 4.69
N GLY A 201 0.94 5.72 4.32
CA GLY A 201 0.08 6.31 3.32
C GLY A 201 -1.31 6.63 3.88
N HIS A 202 -1.78 7.86 3.65
CA HIS A 202 -3.07 8.36 4.15
C HIS A 202 -4.27 7.48 3.78
N SER A 203 -4.21 6.74 2.67
CA SER A 203 -5.27 5.83 2.23
C SER A 203 -5.44 4.61 3.15
N VAL A 204 -4.34 4.03 3.64
CA VAL A 204 -4.35 2.85 4.53
C VAL A 204 -4.86 3.25 5.90
N THR A 205 -4.38 4.38 6.43
CA THR A 205 -4.83 4.92 7.73
C THR A 205 -6.32 5.28 7.70
N ARG A 206 -6.81 5.89 6.62
CA ARG A 206 -8.23 6.23 6.47
C ARG A 206 -9.11 5.00 6.29
N ALA A 207 -8.62 3.96 5.63
CA ALA A 207 -9.33 2.68 5.50
C ALA A 207 -9.42 1.94 6.85
N GLN A 208 -8.36 1.95 7.67
CA GLN A 208 -8.40 1.40 9.04
C GLN A 208 -9.41 2.15 9.91
N ALA A 209 -9.36 3.49 9.93
CA ALA A 209 -10.29 4.29 10.73
C ALA A 209 -11.77 4.04 10.35
N PHE A 210 -12.06 3.87 9.06
CA PHE A 210 -13.41 3.57 8.58
C PHE A 210 -13.89 2.16 8.99
N LEU A 211 -12.99 1.18 9.04
CA LEU A 211 -13.32 -0.18 9.49
C LEU A 211 -13.49 -0.26 11.01
N ASP A 212 -12.70 0.51 11.76
CA ASP A 212 -12.85 0.61 13.21
C ASP A 212 -14.19 1.25 13.60
N GLU A 213 -14.66 2.25 12.83
CA GLU A 213 -15.99 2.85 12.98
C GLU A 213 -17.11 1.80 12.74
N ILE A 214 -16.97 0.95 11.72
CA ILE A 214 -17.93 -0.15 11.47
C ILE A 214 -17.88 -1.17 12.63
N ALA A 215 -16.69 -1.50 13.13
CA ALA A 215 -16.53 -2.45 14.24
C ALA A 215 -17.03 -1.91 15.59
N SER A 216 -17.08 -0.59 15.80
CA SER A 216 -17.76 -0.01 16.97
C SER A 216 -19.28 -0.12 16.83
N PHE A 217 -19.82 0.14 15.64
CA PHE A 217 -21.26 -0.03 15.38
C PHE A 217 -21.74 -1.49 15.44
N GLU A 218 -20.86 -2.49 15.31
CA GLU A 218 -21.22 -3.90 15.53
C GLU A 218 -21.17 -4.32 17.01
N ARG A 219 -20.53 -3.53 17.87
CA ARG A 219 -20.39 -3.82 19.31
C ARG A 219 -21.42 -3.09 20.17
N GLU A 220 -21.99 -2.01 19.66
CA GLU A 220 -23.20 -1.35 20.18
C GLU A 220 -24.46 -2.08 19.70
#